data_AF-A0A2N1N9H9-F1
#
_entry.id   AF-A0A2N1N9H9-F1
#
_cell.length_a   1.000
_cell.length_b   1.000
_cell.length_c   1.000
_cell.angle_alpha   90.00
_cell.angle_beta   90.00
_cell.angle_gamma   90.00
#
_symmetry.space_group_name_H-M   'P 1'
#
loop_
_entity.id
_entity.type
_entity.pdbx_description
1 polymer ?
#
loop_
_entity_poly.entity_id
_entity_poly.type
_entity_poly.pdbx_seq_one_letter_code
_entity_poly.pdbx_strand_id
1 'polypeptide(L)'
;MIPYIKFVNYPKDYDWLLKIIMPQSSPFVKTISGDIYKTWNGEAIINFKWNTFGKYVQVQLLIASIILGLIHLSFEIRQIIYNPIKWIRNFWNIFNILACVLPIFSAAHWLQTDDKHVKLLSFSCLFLDIKFLLFFRVFESFGVYFAIIISVAKQIISFIVVLFIIIISFAHAFYIMLSPIETNFSFDNRVINNDPNNPWNIVPTYGKVLDDGTIDSNPYIIQLPMKIQTCDSSSLSNWSYMNNPSIVILSVLFSLLIVVYLMNLFIGLLNIAIDKDNDRVSYLIQKAEILAEIELFYLLPHQRRWKEWFP
;
A
#
# COMPACT_ATOMS: atom_id res chain seq x y z
N MET A 1 36.67 3.37 34.16
CA MET A 1 36.13 4.75 34.11
C MET A 1 35.73 5.02 32.66
N ILE A 2 34.44 5.20 32.34
CA ILE A 2 34.00 5.45 30.96
C ILE A 2 34.46 6.87 30.57
N PRO A 3 35.29 7.05 29.53
CA PRO A 3 36.02 8.31 29.30
C PRO A 3 35.18 9.49 28.78
N TYR A 4 33.86 9.36 28.67
CA TYR A 4 32.98 10.30 27.98
C TYR A 4 32.00 11.07 28.91
N ILE A 5 32.31 11.22 30.20
CA ILE A 5 31.44 11.85 31.22
C ILE A 5 30.98 13.28 30.87
N LYS A 6 31.76 14.05 30.08
CA LYS A 6 31.39 15.41 29.62
C LYS A 6 30.76 15.45 28.22
N PHE A 7 30.61 14.31 27.57
CA PHE A 7 30.08 14.22 26.20
C PHE A 7 28.55 14.32 26.15
N VAL A 8 27.89 14.14 27.30
CA VAL A 8 26.46 13.84 27.37
C VAL A 8 25.61 15.07 27.73
N ASN A 9 26.17 16.08 28.39
CA ASN A 9 25.39 17.18 28.98
C ASN A 9 25.55 18.51 28.22
N TYR A 10 24.46 19.27 28.15
CA TYR A 10 24.45 20.63 27.63
C TYR A 10 25.03 21.63 28.66
N PRO A 11 25.65 22.74 28.21
CA PRO A 11 26.07 23.83 29.09
C PRO A 11 24.87 24.44 29.83
N LYS A 12 25.09 24.87 31.08
CA LYS A 12 24.04 25.29 32.03
C LYS A 12 23.39 26.64 31.71
N ASP A 13 24.00 27.47 30.88
CA ASP A 13 23.46 28.80 30.53
C ASP A 13 22.19 28.63 29.68
N TYR A 14 21.05 29.07 30.20
CA TYR A 14 19.71 28.69 29.72
C TYR A 14 18.90 29.92 29.31
N ASP A 15 18.83 30.19 28.01
CA ASP A 15 17.81 31.07 27.41
C ASP A 15 16.86 30.20 26.59
N TRP A 16 15.62 30.07 27.06
CA TRP A 16 14.65 29.08 26.60
C TRP A 16 14.15 29.37 25.18
N LEU A 17 13.80 30.61 24.87
CA LEU A 17 13.20 30.98 23.58
C LEU A 17 14.21 30.88 22.43
N LEU A 18 15.41 31.41 22.65
CA LEU A 18 16.46 31.46 21.63
C LEU A 18 16.94 30.05 21.25
N LYS A 19 16.96 29.12 22.22
CA LYS A 19 17.35 27.72 22.01
C LYS A 19 16.30 26.84 21.33
N ILE A 20 15.02 27.24 21.27
CA ILE A 20 13.98 26.54 20.48
C ILE A 20 14.24 26.74 18.99
N ILE A 21 14.61 27.95 18.57
CA ILE A 21 14.84 28.30 17.16
C ILE A 21 16.28 27.96 16.75
N MET A 22 17.26 28.16 17.64
CA MET A 22 18.68 27.87 17.40
C MET A 22 19.29 27.07 18.57
N PRO A 23 19.21 25.73 18.54
CA PRO A 23 19.74 24.91 19.61
C PRO A 23 21.28 24.95 19.64
N GLN A 24 21.85 25.11 20.83
CA GLN A 24 23.30 24.96 21.03
C GLN A 24 23.70 23.50 20.84
N SER A 25 24.79 23.22 20.12
CA SER A 25 25.27 21.85 19.92
C SER A 25 25.96 21.29 21.17
N SER A 26 25.57 20.08 21.58
CA SER A 26 26.27 19.34 22.64
C SER A 26 27.63 18.84 22.13
N PRO A 27 28.57 18.50 23.03
CA PRO A 27 29.83 17.88 22.64
C PRO A 27 29.62 16.63 21.76
N PHE A 28 28.64 15.78 22.09
CA PHE A 28 28.23 14.65 21.25
C PHE A 28 27.94 15.03 19.79
N VAL A 29 27.18 16.12 19.56
CA VAL A 29 26.83 16.59 18.20
C VAL A 29 28.07 17.13 17.48
N LYS A 30 28.99 17.77 18.20
CA LYS A 30 30.21 18.37 17.63
C LYS A 30 31.27 17.35 17.22
N THR A 31 31.20 16.12 17.73
CA THR A 31 32.26 15.11 17.60
C THR A 31 31.78 13.81 16.95
N ILE A 32 30.67 13.85 16.21
CA ILE A 32 30.18 12.68 15.45
C ILE A 32 31.27 12.28 14.45
N SER A 33 31.96 11.17 14.71
CA SER A 33 33.02 10.64 13.85
C SER A 33 32.95 9.11 13.83
N GLY A 34 33.19 8.52 12.66
CA GLY A 34 33.09 7.07 12.47
C GLY A 34 34.03 6.26 13.36
N ASP A 35 35.19 6.82 13.72
CA ASP A 35 36.21 6.12 14.51
C ASP A 35 35.80 5.92 15.97
N ILE A 36 34.99 6.82 16.54
CA ILE A 36 34.47 6.65 17.91
C ILE A 36 33.53 5.45 17.98
N TYR A 37 32.71 5.23 16.94
CA TYR A 37 31.68 4.19 16.91
C TYR A 37 32.19 2.81 16.50
N LYS A 38 33.44 2.69 16.03
CA LYS A 38 34.12 1.39 15.88
C LYS A 38 34.48 0.75 17.23
N THR A 39 34.45 1.53 18.32
CA THR A 39 34.78 1.03 19.66
C THR A 39 33.52 0.63 20.42
N TRP A 40 33.62 -0.41 21.25
CA TRP A 40 32.55 -0.85 22.17
C TRP A 40 32.01 0.29 23.04
N ASN A 41 32.86 1.24 23.43
CA ASN A 41 32.47 2.40 24.22
C ASN A 41 31.59 3.38 23.42
N GLY A 42 31.90 3.60 22.14
CA GLY A 42 31.09 4.45 21.27
C GLY A 42 29.72 3.84 20.98
N GLU A 43 29.68 2.53 20.71
CA GLU A 43 28.42 1.79 20.53
C GLU A 43 27.56 1.83 21.80
N ALA A 44 28.16 1.60 22.98
CA ALA A 44 27.45 1.67 24.26
C ALA A 44 26.81 3.04 24.51
N ILE A 45 27.47 4.14 24.11
CA ILE A 45 26.93 5.51 24.26
C ILE A 45 25.72 5.74 23.34
N ILE A 46 25.77 5.24 22.09
CA ILE A 46 24.62 5.32 21.17
C ILE A 46 23.45 4.53 21.74
N ASN A 47 23.68 3.28 22.14
CA ASN A 47 22.64 2.41 22.69
C ASN A 47 22.04 3.00 23.98
N PHE A 48 22.87 3.60 24.84
CA PHE A 48 22.39 4.32 26.03
C PHE A 48 21.50 5.51 25.67
N LYS A 49 21.92 6.34 24.71
CA LYS A 49 21.15 7.51 24.24
C LYS A 49 19.83 7.10 23.59
N TRP A 50 19.85 6.05 22.76
CA TRP A 50 18.64 5.50 22.13
C TRP A 50 17.67 4.95 23.17
N ASN A 51 18.16 4.14 24.11
CA ASN A 51 17.32 3.52 25.13
C ASN A 51 16.75 4.53 26.15
N THR A 52 17.39 5.68 26.32
CA THR A 52 16.93 6.74 27.24
C THR A 52 16.04 7.75 26.52
N PHE A 53 16.63 8.67 25.74
CA PHE A 53 15.86 9.74 25.12
C PHE A 53 15.18 9.30 23.81
N GLY A 54 15.80 8.40 23.04
CA GLY A 54 15.25 7.94 21.75
C GLY A 54 13.91 7.23 21.91
N LYS A 55 13.85 6.21 22.78
CA LYS A 55 12.62 5.50 23.12
C LYS A 55 11.56 6.44 23.72
N TYR A 56 11.95 7.38 24.57
CA TYR A 56 11.04 8.36 25.14
C TYR A 56 10.37 9.23 24.05
N VAL A 57 11.16 9.79 23.14
CA VAL A 57 10.64 10.60 22.01
C VAL A 57 9.77 9.74 21.09
N GLN A 58 10.17 8.50 20.80
CA GLN A 58 9.38 7.57 19.98
C GLN A 58 7.99 7.33 20.60
N VAL A 59 7.92 7.04 21.90
CA VAL A 59 6.65 6.85 22.61
C VAL A 59 5.78 8.10 22.54
N GLN A 60 6.36 9.29 22.70
CA GLN A 60 5.61 10.55 22.55
C GLN A 60 5.04 10.73 21.14
N LEU A 61 5.80 10.41 20.09
CA LEU A 61 5.34 10.49 18.71
C LEU A 61 4.19 9.50 18.43
N LEU A 62 4.27 8.28 18.96
CA LEU A 62 3.20 7.29 18.83
C LEU A 62 1.93 7.74 19.54
N ILE A 63 2.05 8.30 20.75
CA ILE A 63 0.91 8.87 21.49
C ILE A 63 0.30 10.05 20.70
N ALA A 64 1.13 10.95 20.17
CA ALA A 64 0.66 12.06 19.35
C ALA A 64 -0.09 11.57 18.09
N SER A 65 0.41 10.52 17.43
CA SER A 65 -0.26 9.89 16.29
C SER A 65 -1.63 9.33 16.66
N ILE A 66 -1.78 8.68 17.82
CA ILE A 66 -3.07 8.18 18.32
C ILE A 66 -4.03 9.34 18.57
N ILE A 67 -3.58 10.40 19.25
CA ILE A 67 -4.41 11.58 19.56
C ILE A 67 -4.90 12.23 18.25
N LEU A 68 -4.01 12.47 17.29
CA LEU A 68 -4.36 13.03 15.98
C LEU A 68 -5.37 12.14 15.25
N GLY A 69 -5.14 10.82 15.23
CA GLY A 69 -6.06 9.85 14.65
C GLY A 69 -7.46 9.91 15.28
N LEU A 70 -7.54 9.97 16.61
CA LEU A 70 -8.82 10.06 17.34
C LEU A 70 -9.56 11.37 17.05
N ILE A 71 -8.84 12.50 16.93
CA ILE A 71 -9.44 13.78 16.54
C ILE A 71 -10.08 13.66 15.15
N HIS A 72 -9.34 13.13 14.17
CA HIS A 72 -9.88 12.93 12.82
C HIS A 72 -11.04 11.94 12.78
N LEU A 73 -10.96 10.85 13.55
CA LEU A 73 -12.05 9.88 13.68
C LEU A 73 -13.32 10.54 14.23
N SER A 74 -13.18 11.48 15.17
CA SER A 74 -14.34 12.21 15.71
C SER A 74 -15.08 13.03 14.63
N PHE A 75 -14.36 13.59 13.65
CA PHE A 75 -14.99 14.31 12.53
C PHE A 75 -15.73 13.35 11.61
N GLU A 76 -15.15 12.19 11.29
CA GLU A 76 -15.81 11.16 10.48
C GLU A 76 -17.08 10.62 11.15
N ILE A 77 -17.04 10.37 12.46
CA ILE A 77 -18.22 9.94 13.23
C ILE A 77 -19.34 10.99 13.15
N ARG A 78 -19.02 12.28 13.25
CA ARG A 78 -20.02 13.36 13.09
C ARG A 78 -20.67 13.34 11.71
N GLN A 79 -19.90 13.08 10.66
CA GLN A 79 -20.43 13.00 9.29
C GLN A 79 -21.38 11.79 9.13
N ILE A 80 -21.02 10.63 9.69
CA ILE A 80 -21.87 9.43 9.68
C ILE A 80 -23.20 9.70 10.38
N ILE A 81 -23.16 10.34 11.56
CA ILE A 81 -24.37 10.67 12.33
C ILE A 81 -25.27 11.64 11.55
N TYR A 82 -24.67 12.64 10.88
CA TYR A 82 -25.44 13.66 10.16
C TYR A 82 -26.18 13.12 8.94
N ASN A 83 -25.52 12.29 8.11
CA ASN A 83 -26.17 11.68 6.96
C ASN A 83 -25.47 10.37 6.55
N PRO A 84 -25.89 9.21 7.11
CA PRO A 84 -25.21 7.94 6.88
C PRO A 84 -25.31 7.47 5.43
N ILE A 85 -26.43 7.74 4.75
CA ILE A 85 -26.65 7.34 3.35
C ILE A 85 -25.71 8.12 2.42
N LYS A 86 -25.62 9.45 2.59
CA LYS A 86 -24.68 10.28 1.82
C LYS A 86 -23.23 9.86 2.10
N TRP A 87 -22.91 9.54 3.35
CA TRP A 87 -21.58 9.12 3.77
C TRP A 87 -21.16 7.80 3.10
N ILE A 88 -22.00 6.76 3.12
CA ILE A 88 -21.71 5.45 2.49
C ILE A 88 -21.54 5.57 0.97
N ARG A 89 -22.31 6.46 0.34
CA ARG A 89 -22.23 6.66 -1.12
C ARG A 89 -20.94 7.38 -1.55
N ASN A 90 -20.28 8.11 -0.66
CA ASN A 90 -19.02 8.77 -0.97
C ASN A 90 -17.84 7.81 -0.79
N PHE A 91 -17.30 7.33 -1.90
CA PHE A 91 -16.15 6.42 -1.92
C PHE A 91 -14.96 6.91 -1.09
N TRP A 92 -14.70 8.22 -1.06
CA TRP A 92 -13.58 8.82 -0.34
C TRP A 92 -13.68 8.67 1.18
N ASN A 93 -14.89 8.58 1.73
CA ASN A 93 -15.09 8.52 3.17
C ASN A 93 -14.61 7.19 3.78
N ILE A 94 -14.69 6.10 3.01
CA ILE A 94 -14.16 4.78 3.42
C ILE A 94 -12.63 4.86 3.55
N PHE A 95 -11.95 5.50 2.58
CA PHE A 95 -10.51 5.73 2.63
C PHE A 95 -10.12 6.61 3.82
N ASN A 96 -10.91 7.64 4.13
CA ASN A 96 -10.66 8.50 5.28
C ASN A 96 -10.72 7.75 6.62
N ILE A 97 -11.68 6.83 6.80
CA ILE A 97 -11.73 5.97 8.00
C ILE A 97 -10.52 5.06 8.08
N LEU A 98 -10.17 4.38 6.98
CA LEU A 98 -9.00 3.49 6.95
C LEU A 98 -7.72 4.24 7.32
N ALA A 99 -7.52 5.42 6.75
CA ALA A 99 -6.40 6.31 7.04
C ALA A 99 -6.42 6.90 8.46
N CYS A 100 -7.54 6.81 9.20
CA CYS A 100 -7.61 7.17 10.62
C CYS A 100 -7.37 5.95 11.53
N VAL A 101 -8.02 4.82 11.24
CA VAL A 101 -8.04 3.64 12.11
C VAL A 101 -6.72 2.87 12.06
N LEU A 102 -6.12 2.68 10.87
CA LEU A 102 -4.88 1.91 10.73
C LEU A 102 -3.69 2.55 11.47
N PRO A 103 -3.48 3.88 11.44
CA PRO A 103 -2.45 4.53 12.25
C PRO A 103 -2.67 4.41 13.75
N ILE A 104 -3.92 4.53 14.22
CA ILE A 104 -4.25 4.35 15.64
C ILE A 104 -3.91 2.93 16.07
N PHE A 105 -4.35 1.94 15.30
CA PHE A 105 -4.14 0.53 15.61
C PHE A 105 -2.65 0.16 15.56
N SER A 106 -1.92 0.60 14.52
CA SER A 106 -0.49 0.33 14.41
C SER A 106 0.33 0.98 15.53
N ALA A 107 0.01 2.23 15.90
CA ALA A 107 0.67 2.91 17.01
C ALA A 107 0.35 2.25 18.36
N ALA A 108 -0.91 1.87 18.61
CA ALA A 108 -1.32 1.18 19.83
C ALA A 108 -0.67 -0.20 19.94
N HIS A 109 -0.62 -0.96 18.84
CA HIS A 109 0.02 -2.26 18.80
C HIS A 109 1.51 -2.18 19.11
N TRP A 110 2.21 -1.20 18.50
CA TRP A 110 3.64 -0.99 18.74
C TRP A 110 3.92 -0.60 20.19
N LEU A 111 3.08 0.26 20.80
CA LEU A 111 3.20 0.61 22.22
C LEU A 111 2.98 -0.58 23.17
N GLN A 112 2.12 -1.54 22.81
CA GLN A 112 1.81 -2.69 23.66
C GLN A 112 2.86 -3.81 23.59
N THR A 113 3.40 -4.08 22.42
CA THR A 113 4.23 -5.27 22.17
C THR A 113 5.74 -4.97 22.05
N ASP A 114 6.12 -3.68 21.94
CA ASP A 114 7.47 -3.21 21.54
C ASP A 114 7.97 -3.84 20.22
N ASP A 115 7.09 -4.53 19.48
CA ASP A 115 7.38 -5.17 18.20
C ASP A 115 6.80 -4.35 17.04
N LYS A 116 7.66 -4.13 16.05
CA LYS A 116 7.32 -3.41 14.83
C LYS A 116 6.72 -4.40 13.84
N HIS A 117 5.40 -4.49 13.82
CA HIS A 117 4.68 -5.18 12.74
C HIS A 117 4.78 -4.41 11.42
N VAL A 118 5.85 -4.71 10.67
CA VAL A 118 6.21 -4.02 9.43
C VAL A 118 5.06 -3.99 8.42
N LYS A 119 4.35 -5.11 8.23
CA LYS A 119 3.24 -5.20 7.27
C LYS A 119 2.12 -4.20 7.58
N LEU A 120 1.69 -4.13 8.83
CA LEU A 120 0.63 -3.24 9.28
C LEU A 120 1.06 -1.77 9.15
N LEU A 121 2.30 -1.47 9.53
CA LEU A 121 2.86 -0.13 9.41
C LEU A 121 2.93 0.33 7.94
N SER A 122 3.35 -0.55 7.02
CA SER A 122 3.40 -0.25 5.59
C SER A 122 2.03 0.12 5.03
N PHE A 123 0.98 -0.65 5.35
CA PHE A 123 -0.38 -0.30 4.93
C PHE A 123 -0.84 1.01 5.56
N SER A 124 -0.58 1.21 6.86
CA SER A 124 -0.92 2.45 7.55
C SER A 124 -0.29 3.69 6.90
N CYS A 125 1.00 3.63 6.53
CA CYS A 125 1.69 4.70 5.82
C CYS A 125 1.08 4.95 4.44
N LEU A 126 0.81 3.90 3.66
CA LEU A 126 0.19 4.02 2.34
C LEU A 126 -1.16 4.75 2.38
N PHE A 127 -2.03 4.41 3.34
CA PHE A 127 -3.32 5.08 3.47
C PHE A 127 -3.19 6.53 3.94
N LEU A 128 -2.23 6.84 4.81
CA LEU A 128 -1.91 8.22 5.19
C LEU A 128 -1.38 9.04 4.01
N ASP A 129 -0.52 8.46 3.18
CA ASP A 129 0.05 9.14 2.01
C ASP A 129 -1.04 9.42 0.96
N ILE A 130 -1.95 8.48 0.73
CA ILE A 130 -3.13 8.70 -0.13
C ILE A 130 -4.02 9.81 0.45
N LYS A 131 -4.29 9.81 1.76
CA LYS A 131 -5.06 10.88 2.42
C LYS A 131 -4.36 12.23 2.28
N PHE A 132 -3.04 12.26 2.41
CA PHE A 132 -2.25 13.47 2.20
C PHE A 132 -2.40 13.99 0.77
N LEU A 133 -2.31 13.10 -0.22
CA LEU A 133 -2.50 13.44 -1.63
C LEU A 133 -3.90 14.03 -1.90
N LEU A 134 -4.95 13.57 -1.21
CA LEU A 134 -6.31 14.09 -1.38
C LEU A 134 -6.50 15.52 -0.87
N PHE A 135 -5.67 16.01 0.04
CA PHE A 135 -5.71 17.43 0.44
C PHE A 135 -5.38 18.36 -0.74
N PHE A 136 -4.61 17.89 -1.73
CA PHE A 136 -4.27 18.70 -2.90
C PHE A 136 -5.48 19.04 -3.77
N ARG A 137 -6.59 18.31 -3.64
CA ARG A 137 -7.84 18.58 -4.39
C ARG A 137 -8.39 19.99 -4.16
N VAL A 138 -8.06 20.64 -3.04
CA VAL A 138 -8.52 22.00 -2.72
C VAL A 138 -7.78 23.07 -3.53
N PHE A 139 -6.50 22.84 -3.88
CA PHE A 139 -5.68 23.80 -4.60
C PHE A 139 -5.94 23.74 -6.10
N GLU A 140 -6.03 24.88 -6.78
CA GLU A 140 -6.41 24.95 -8.21
C GLU A 140 -5.40 24.22 -9.12
N SER A 141 -4.10 24.30 -8.81
CA SER A 141 -3.04 23.65 -9.58
C SER A 141 -3.16 22.12 -9.67
N PHE A 142 -3.75 21.48 -8.66
CA PHE A 142 -3.92 20.03 -8.60
C PHE A 142 -5.38 19.61 -8.73
N GLY A 143 -6.30 20.39 -8.16
CA GLY A 143 -7.73 20.08 -8.06
C GLY A 143 -8.42 19.92 -9.40
N VAL A 144 -7.98 20.63 -10.43
CA VAL A 144 -8.47 20.43 -11.81
C VAL A 144 -8.18 19.01 -12.30
N TYR A 145 -6.96 18.48 -12.05
CA TYR A 145 -6.62 17.10 -12.41
C TYR A 145 -7.42 16.07 -11.60
N PHE A 146 -7.64 16.30 -10.30
CA PHE A 146 -8.54 15.45 -9.52
C PHE A 146 -9.97 15.49 -10.06
N ALA A 147 -10.43 16.64 -10.53
CA ALA A 147 -11.76 16.78 -11.09
C ALA A 147 -11.93 15.96 -12.38
N ILE A 148 -10.94 16.01 -13.27
CA ILE A 148 -10.87 15.16 -14.46
C ILE A 148 -10.88 13.68 -14.07
N ILE A 149 -9.98 13.26 -13.17
CA ILE A 149 -9.86 11.86 -12.74
C ILE A 149 -11.19 11.33 -12.20
N ILE A 150 -11.87 12.10 -11.33
CA ILE A 150 -13.15 11.70 -10.74
C ILE A 150 -14.27 11.65 -11.80
N SER A 151 -14.31 12.61 -12.73
CA SER A 151 -15.32 12.61 -13.78
C SER A 151 -15.14 11.41 -14.72
N VAL A 152 -13.92 11.21 -15.21
CA VAL A 152 -13.58 10.09 -16.08
C VAL A 152 -13.88 8.76 -15.39
N ALA A 153 -13.52 8.60 -14.11
CA ALA A 153 -13.82 7.40 -13.32
C ALA A 153 -15.33 7.08 -13.27
N LYS A 154 -16.19 8.10 -13.12
CA LYS A 154 -17.65 7.91 -13.14
C LYS A 154 -18.16 7.44 -14.51
N GLN A 155 -17.57 7.93 -15.59
CA GLN A 155 -17.99 7.58 -16.95
C GLN A 155 -17.56 6.17 -17.36
N ILE A 156 -16.37 5.71 -16.94
CA ILE A 156 -15.82 4.41 -17.33
C ILE A 156 -16.26 3.25 -16.43
N ILE A 157 -17.00 3.49 -15.34
CA ILE A 157 -17.33 2.43 -14.36
C ILE A 157 -18.11 1.27 -15.00
N SER A 158 -19.06 1.56 -15.90
CA SER A 158 -19.79 0.53 -16.64
C SER A 158 -18.88 -0.30 -17.54
N PHE A 159 -17.87 0.33 -18.16
CA PHE A 159 -16.88 -0.37 -18.97
C PHE A 159 -15.99 -1.29 -18.12
N ILE A 160 -15.54 -0.82 -16.94
CA ILE A 160 -14.74 -1.63 -16.01
C ILE A 160 -15.52 -2.88 -15.57
N VAL A 161 -16.83 -2.77 -15.34
CA VAL A 161 -17.67 -3.94 -15.01
C VAL A 161 -17.70 -4.95 -16.16
N VAL A 162 -17.85 -4.50 -17.41
CA VAL A 162 -17.80 -5.38 -18.59
C VAL A 162 -16.44 -6.05 -18.71
N LEU A 163 -15.35 -5.30 -18.57
CA LEU A 163 -13.98 -5.82 -18.59
C LEU A 163 -13.78 -6.88 -17.50
N PHE A 164 -14.27 -6.63 -16.29
CA PHE A 164 -14.18 -7.57 -15.18
C PHE A 164 -14.91 -8.89 -15.45
N ILE A 165 -16.12 -8.83 -16.01
CA ILE A 165 -16.88 -10.03 -16.39
C ILE A 165 -16.10 -10.85 -17.42
N ILE A 166 -15.57 -10.19 -18.46
CA ILE A 166 -14.77 -10.84 -19.50
C ILE A 166 -13.54 -11.52 -18.89
N ILE A 167 -12.77 -10.82 -18.05
CA ILE A 167 -11.57 -11.36 -17.41
C ILE A 167 -11.92 -12.59 -16.55
N ILE A 168 -13.01 -12.54 -15.77
CA ILE A 168 -13.47 -13.71 -14.99
C ILE A 168 -13.86 -14.87 -15.90
N SER A 169 -14.57 -14.62 -16.99
CA SER A 169 -14.95 -15.68 -17.93
C SER A 169 -13.73 -16.40 -18.51
N PHE A 170 -12.71 -15.64 -18.94
CA PHE A 170 -11.47 -16.24 -19.44
C PHE A 170 -10.66 -16.91 -18.33
N ALA A 171 -10.56 -16.30 -17.15
CA ALA A 171 -9.88 -16.91 -16.00
C ALA A 171 -10.53 -18.25 -15.61
N HIS A 172 -11.85 -18.32 -15.62
CA HIS A 172 -12.60 -19.55 -15.39
C HIS A 172 -12.36 -20.60 -16.48
N ALA A 173 -12.34 -20.20 -17.75
CA ALA A 173 -12.02 -21.11 -18.86
C ALA A 173 -10.58 -21.67 -18.76
N PHE A 174 -9.59 -20.82 -18.49
CA PHE A 174 -8.21 -21.25 -18.25
C PHE A 174 -8.11 -22.15 -17.02
N TYR A 175 -8.80 -21.81 -15.93
CA TYR A 175 -8.81 -22.63 -14.72
C TYR A 175 -9.31 -24.04 -14.99
N ILE A 176 -10.41 -24.21 -15.73
CA ILE A 176 -10.92 -25.53 -16.09
C ILE A 176 -9.90 -26.27 -16.95
N MET A 177 -9.34 -25.61 -17.97
CA MET A 177 -8.46 -26.27 -18.93
C MET A 177 -7.08 -26.64 -18.37
N LEU A 178 -6.61 -25.87 -17.38
CA LEU A 178 -5.34 -26.10 -16.69
C LEU A 178 -5.55 -26.88 -15.38
N SER A 179 -6.79 -27.20 -14.98
CA SER A 179 -7.00 -28.06 -13.82
C SER A 179 -6.64 -29.51 -14.15
N PRO A 180 -6.06 -30.26 -13.20
CA PRO A 180 -5.91 -31.70 -13.32
C PRO A 180 -7.30 -32.35 -13.42
N ILE A 181 -7.43 -33.27 -14.37
CA ILE A 181 -8.65 -34.05 -14.66
C ILE A 181 -8.80 -35.17 -13.63
N GLU A 182 -7.70 -35.79 -13.24
CA GLU A 182 -7.73 -36.85 -12.24
C GLU A 182 -7.81 -36.27 -10.82
N THR A 183 -8.75 -36.76 -10.01
CA THR A 183 -8.94 -36.31 -8.63
C THR A 183 -7.94 -36.93 -7.64
N ASN A 184 -7.16 -37.92 -8.07
CA ASN A 184 -6.27 -38.70 -7.21
C ASN A 184 -4.87 -38.08 -7.06
N PHE A 185 -4.76 -36.75 -7.02
CA PHE A 185 -3.49 -36.08 -6.72
C PHE A 185 -3.49 -35.53 -5.29
N SER A 186 -2.33 -35.61 -4.63
CA SER A 186 -2.09 -34.98 -3.34
C SER A 186 -0.88 -34.06 -3.46
N PHE A 187 -0.87 -32.93 -2.77
CA PHE A 187 0.31 -32.06 -2.71
C PHE A 187 1.39 -32.60 -1.76
N ASP A 188 1.01 -33.49 -0.83
CA ASP A 188 1.93 -34.02 0.18
C ASP A 188 2.66 -35.27 -0.32
N ASN A 189 1.96 -36.08 -1.13
CA ASN A 189 2.50 -37.31 -1.68
C ASN A 189 2.66 -37.18 -3.19
N ARG A 190 3.85 -37.50 -3.69
CA ARG A 190 4.12 -37.54 -5.13
C ARG A 190 3.28 -38.62 -5.79
N VAL A 191 2.33 -38.20 -6.61
CA VAL A 191 1.54 -39.08 -7.47
C VAL A 191 1.90 -38.75 -8.91
N ILE A 192 2.49 -39.71 -9.62
CA ILE A 192 2.76 -39.61 -11.06
C ILE A 192 1.64 -40.35 -11.76
N ASN A 193 0.85 -39.63 -12.54
CA ASN A 193 -0.19 -40.19 -13.40
C ASN A 193 0.00 -39.67 -14.83
N ASN A 194 -0.83 -40.15 -15.75
CA ASN A 194 -0.80 -39.74 -17.14
C ASN A 194 -1.51 -38.40 -17.40
N ASP A 195 -1.93 -37.70 -16.34
CA ASP A 195 -2.57 -36.40 -16.45
C ASP A 195 -1.50 -35.33 -16.73
N PRO A 196 -1.53 -34.66 -17.90
CA PRO A 196 -0.56 -33.63 -18.24
C PRO A 196 -0.64 -32.40 -17.31
N ASN A 197 -1.80 -32.18 -16.68
CA ASN A 197 -2.05 -31.06 -15.78
C ASN A 197 -1.77 -31.38 -14.30
N ASN A 198 -1.27 -32.60 -13.99
CA ASN A 198 -0.90 -32.94 -12.62
C ASN A 198 0.28 -32.05 -12.14
N PRO A 199 0.15 -31.37 -10.98
CA PRO A 199 1.21 -30.52 -10.45
C PRO A 199 2.59 -31.19 -10.37
N TRP A 200 2.64 -32.50 -10.06
CA TRP A 200 3.90 -33.25 -9.96
C TRP A 200 4.58 -33.53 -11.31
N ASN A 201 3.84 -33.44 -12.42
CA ASN A 201 4.38 -33.60 -13.78
C ASN A 201 4.96 -32.28 -14.33
N ILE A 202 4.62 -31.15 -13.71
CA ILE A 202 4.94 -29.79 -14.21
C ILE A 202 6.07 -29.14 -13.40
N VAL A 203 6.34 -29.63 -12.18
CA VAL A 203 7.42 -29.12 -11.35
C VAL A 203 8.78 -29.36 -12.01
N PRO A 204 9.71 -28.40 -11.91
CA PRO A 204 11.07 -28.61 -12.40
C PRO A 204 11.73 -29.75 -11.63
N THR A 205 12.40 -30.62 -12.37
CA THR A 205 13.14 -31.76 -11.84
C THR A 205 14.62 -31.60 -12.19
N TYR A 206 15.48 -31.90 -11.24
CA TYR A 206 16.93 -31.79 -11.39
C TYR A 206 17.55 -33.18 -11.30
N GLY A 207 18.10 -33.66 -12.42
CA GLY A 207 18.81 -34.93 -12.51
C GLY A 207 20.23 -34.83 -11.95
N LYS A 208 20.76 -35.96 -11.47
CA LYS A 208 22.17 -36.05 -11.09
C LYS A 208 23.00 -36.31 -12.35
N VAL A 209 24.06 -35.53 -12.56
CA VAL A 209 25.08 -35.85 -13.57
C VAL A 209 26.05 -36.85 -12.96
N LEU A 210 26.20 -38.01 -13.60
CA LEU A 210 27.09 -39.10 -13.20
C LEU A 210 28.54 -38.77 -13.62
N ASP A 211 29.51 -39.44 -13.00
CA ASP A 211 30.95 -39.18 -13.22
C ASP A 211 31.40 -39.50 -14.66
N ASP A 212 30.62 -40.30 -15.39
CA ASP A 212 30.80 -40.60 -16.82
C ASP A 212 30.21 -39.53 -17.76
N GLY A 213 29.63 -38.45 -17.19
CA GLY A 213 28.98 -37.36 -17.91
C GLY A 213 27.54 -37.66 -18.33
N THR A 214 27.00 -38.84 -18.03
CA THR A 214 25.60 -39.17 -18.33
C THR A 214 24.66 -38.63 -17.23
N ILE A 215 23.39 -38.39 -17.57
CA ILE A 215 22.39 -37.89 -16.61
C ILE A 215 21.59 -39.09 -16.10
N ASP A 216 21.52 -39.26 -14.78
CA ASP A 216 20.65 -40.26 -14.15
C ASP A 216 19.19 -40.01 -14.55
N SER A 217 18.49 -41.06 -14.96
CA SER A 217 17.10 -41.00 -15.41
C SER A 217 16.14 -40.66 -14.27
N ASN A 218 16.55 -40.91 -13.01
CA ASN A 218 15.77 -40.53 -11.84
C ASN A 218 16.16 -39.11 -11.37
N PRO A 219 15.16 -38.24 -11.13
CA PRO A 219 15.43 -36.90 -10.62
C PRO A 219 15.95 -36.98 -9.17
N TYR A 220 17.04 -36.26 -8.90
CA TYR A 220 17.67 -36.19 -7.57
C TYR A 220 16.95 -35.18 -6.67
N ILE A 221 16.54 -34.05 -7.24
CA ILE A 221 15.77 -33.01 -6.54
C ILE A 221 14.51 -32.71 -7.35
N ILE A 222 13.37 -32.68 -6.68
CA ILE A 222 12.08 -32.30 -7.24
C ILE A 222 11.58 -31.12 -6.42
N GLN A 223 11.25 -30.02 -7.09
CA GLN A 223 10.62 -28.88 -6.41
C GLN A 223 9.20 -29.25 -5.98
N LEU A 224 8.80 -28.90 -4.74
CA LEU A 224 7.42 -29.13 -4.32
C LEU A 224 6.46 -28.29 -5.19
N PRO A 225 5.33 -28.88 -5.62
CA PRO A 225 4.32 -28.15 -6.36
C PRO A 225 3.75 -27.04 -5.48
N MET A 226 4.02 -25.78 -5.86
CA MET A 226 3.49 -24.63 -5.15
C MET A 226 2.01 -24.50 -5.43
N LYS A 227 1.19 -24.32 -4.39
CA LYS A 227 -0.19 -23.88 -4.54
C LYS A 227 -0.16 -22.55 -5.29
N ILE A 228 -0.99 -22.41 -6.33
CA ILE A 228 -1.05 -21.31 -7.34
C ILE A 228 -1.05 -19.86 -6.77
N GLN A 229 -1.05 -19.66 -5.46
CA GLN A 229 -1.01 -18.37 -4.77
C GLN A 229 0.35 -17.62 -4.85
N THR A 230 1.43 -18.26 -5.29
CA THR A 230 2.71 -17.57 -5.50
C THR A 230 2.84 -17.22 -6.98
N CYS A 231 2.44 -15.99 -7.29
CA CYS A 231 2.43 -15.41 -8.64
C CYS A 231 3.86 -15.17 -9.14
N ASP A 232 4.62 -16.23 -9.38
CA ASP A 232 5.86 -16.17 -10.15
C ASP A 232 5.56 -16.54 -11.61
N SER A 233 6.09 -15.76 -12.54
CA SER A 233 5.95 -15.98 -13.99
C SER A 233 6.60 -17.28 -14.48
N SER A 234 7.43 -17.91 -13.65
CA SER A 234 8.01 -19.24 -13.87
C SER A 234 6.95 -20.36 -13.78
N SER A 235 5.77 -20.09 -13.21
CA SER A 235 4.67 -21.06 -13.16
C SER A 235 4.12 -21.42 -14.55
N LEU A 236 4.31 -20.56 -15.56
CA LEU A 236 3.86 -20.76 -16.94
C LEU A 236 4.95 -21.35 -17.86
N SER A 237 6.23 -21.28 -17.50
CA SER A 237 7.32 -21.71 -18.40
C SER A 237 7.41 -23.23 -18.56
N ASN A 238 6.93 -23.99 -17.57
CA ASN A 238 7.00 -25.45 -17.58
C ASN A 238 5.77 -26.13 -18.19
N TRP A 239 4.73 -25.37 -18.50
CA TRP A 239 3.55 -25.91 -19.15
C TRP A 239 3.86 -26.16 -20.62
N SER A 240 3.65 -27.37 -21.10
CA SER A 240 3.72 -27.70 -22.54
C SER A 240 2.48 -27.20 -23.30
N TYR A 241 1.99 -25.99 -22.99
CA TYR A 241 0.77 -25.42 -23.58
C TYR A 241 0.86 -25.30 -25.11
N MET A 242 2.08 -25.25 -25.66
CA MET A 242 2.33 -25.28 -27.11
C MET A 242 1.84 -26.56 -27.78
N ASN A 243 1.71 -27.67 -27.04
CA ASN A 243 1.27 -28.95 -27.59
C ASN A 243 -0.26 -29.09 -27.65
N ASN A 244 -1.00 -28.20 -26.99
CA ASN A 244 -2.45 -28.31 -26.88
C ASN A 244 -3.13 -27.19 -27.68
N PRO A 245 -3.67 -27.47 -28.89
CA PRO A 245 -4.16 -26.43 -29.80
C PRO A 245 -5.25 -25.56 -29.18
N SER A 246 -6.10 -26.14 -28.32
CA SER A 246 -7.16 -25.42 -27.61
C SER A 246 -6.63 -24.34 -26.66
N ILE A 247 -5.51 -24.59 -25.96
CA ILE A 247 -4.89 -23.62 -25.04
C ILE A 247 -4.27 -22.48 -25.83
N VAL A 248 -3.60 -22.80 -26.94
CA VAL A 248 -3.03 -21.80 -27.84
C VAL A 248 -4.12 -20.92 -28.42
N ILE A 249 -5.22 -21.50 -28.94
CA ILE A 249 -6.35 -20.73 -29.48
C ILE A 249 -6.97 -19.83 -28.40
N LEU A 250 -7.23 -20.36 -27.20
CA LEU A 250 -7.81 -19.57 -26.10
C LEU A 250 -6.88 -18.42 -25.67
N SER A 251 -5.57 -18.66 -25.62
CA SER A 251 -4.55 -17.66 -25.30
C SER A 251 -4.48 -16.55 -26.35
N VAL A 252 -4.48 -16.91 -27.64
CA VAL A 252 -4.50 -15.96 -28.75
C VAL A 252 -5.77 -15.12 -28.71
N LEU A 253 -6.93 -15.74 -28.50
CA LEU A 253 -8.21 -15.03 -28.36
C LEU A 253 -8.23 -14.07 -27.17
N PHE A 254 -7.73 -14.51 -26.01
CA PHE A 254 -7.63 -13.68 -24.81
C PHE A 254 -6.72 -12.47 -25.06
N SER A 255 -5.54 -12.68 -25.63
CA SER A 255 -4.58 -11.61 -25.95
C SER A 255 -5.18 -10.60 -26.93
N LEU A 256 -5.80 -11.08 -28.02
CA LEU A 256 -6.46 -10.20 -28.99
C LEU A 256 -7.58 -9.38 -28.34
N LEU A 257 -8.44 -10.03 -27.56
CA LEU A 257 -9.58 -9.35 -26.93
C LEU A 257 -9.13 -8.33 -25.88
N ILE A 258 -8.26 -8.70 -24.95
CA ILE A 258 -7.83 -7.81 -23.87
C ILE A 258 -6.88 -6.73 -24.42
N VAL A 259 -5.76 -7.13 -25.03
CA VAL A 259 -4.67 -6.21 -25.39
C VAL A 259 -5.03 -5.37 -26.60
N VAL A 260 -5.62 -5.97 -27.64
CA VAL A 260 -5.87 -5.24 -28.89
C VAL A 260 -7.23 -4.55 -28.86
N TYR A 261 -8.30 -5.24 -28.48
CA TYR A 261 -9.63 -4.64 -28.56
C TYR A 261 -9.96 -3.79 -27.32
N LEU A 262 -9.95 -4.38 -26.13
CA LEU A 262 -10.44 -3.72 -24.93
C LEU A 262 -9.51 -2.60 -24.45
N MET A 263 -8.18 -2.74 -24.51
CA MET A 263 -7.28 -1.64 -24.13
C MET A 263 -7.42 -0.44 -25.10
N ASN A 264 -7.50 -0.68 -26.41
CA ASN A 264 -7.68 0.41 -27.38
C ASN A 264 -9.05 1.08 -27.23
N LEU A 265 -10.11 0.29 -27.00
CA LEU A 265 -11.44 0.82 -26.70
C LEU A 265 -11.44 1.62 -25.39
N PHE A 266 -10.75 1.14 -24.35
CA PHE A 266 -10.61 1.83 -23.07
C PHE A 266 -9.91 3.18 -23.24
N ILE A 267 -8.80 3.23 -23.97
CA ILE A 267 -8.08 4.47 -24.28
C ILE A 267 -8.98 5.44 -25.05
N GLY A 268 -9.74 4.96 -26.04
CA GLY A 268 -10.69 5.78 -26.79
C GLY A 268 -11.80 6.36 -25.90
N LEU A 269 -12.36 5.56 -25.01
CA LEU A 269 -13.39 6.00 -24.05
C LEU A 269 -12.84 7.02 -23.05
N LEU A 270 -11.61 6.82 -22.56
CA LEU A 270 -10.92 7.78 -21.69
C LEU A 270 -10.76 9.13 -22.40
N ASN A 271 -10.30 9.13 -23.65
CA ASN A 271 -10.10 10.36 -24.41
C ASN A 271 -11.41 11.15 -24.58
N ILE A 272 -12.50 10.46 -24.93
CA ILE A 272 -13.83 11.08 -25.05
C ILE A 272 -14.33 11.61 -23.69
N ALA A 273 -14.05 10.91 -22.60
CA ALA A 273 -14.49 11.31 -21.27
C ALA A 273 -13.74 12.55 -20.76
N ILE A 274 -12.45 12.69 -21.10
CA ILE A 274 -11.64 13.86 -20.74
C ILE A 274 -12.18 15.12 -21.43
N ASP A 275 -12.59 15.03 -22.71
CA ASP A 275 -13.04 16.19 -23.50
C ASP A 275 -14.47 16.68 -23.15
N LYS A 276 -15.24 15.93 -22.37
CA LYS A 276 -16.69 16.14 -22.24
C LYS A 276 -17.08 17.19 -21.20
N ASP A 277 -16.29 17.36 -20.14
CA ASP A 277 -16.65 18.20 -19.00
C ASP A 277 -15.84 19.50 -18.94
N ASN A 278 -16.44 20.55 -18.36
CA ASN A 278 -15.69 21.76 -18.05
C ASN A 278 -14.88 21.53 -16.77
N ASP A 279 -13.60 21.19 -16.93
CA ASP A 279 -12.67 20.85 -15.85
C ASP A 279 -12.67 21.88 -14.70
N ARG A 280 -12.84 23.16 -15.05
CA ARG A 280 -12.86 24.25 -14.06
C ARG A 280 -14.14 24.28 -13.24
N VAL A 281 -15.30 24.08 -13.86
CA VAL A 281 -16.58 24.04 -13.15
C VAL A 281 -16.65 22.81 -12.24
N SER A 282 -16.21 21.65 -12.74
CA SER A 282 -16.13 20.41 -11.96
C SER A 282 -15.20 20.56 -10.74
N TYR A 283 -14.06 21.24 -10.90
CA TYR A 283 -13.19 21.60 -9.78
C TYR A 283 -13.89 22.52 -8.76
N LEU A 284 -14.55 23.59 -9.21
CA LEU A 284 -15.23 24.53 -8.31
C LEU A 284 -16.35 23.87 -7.50
N ILE A 285 -17.10 22.94 -8.11
CA ILE A 285 -18.11 22.15 -7.41
C ILE A 285 -17.45 21.29 -6.32
N GLN A 286 -16.36 20.59 -6.63
CA GLN A 286 -15.64 19.78 -5.63
C GLN A 286 -15.07 20.63 -4.51
N LYS A 287 -14.53 21.80 -4.83
CA LYS A 287 -14.05 22.75 -3.81
C LYS A 287 -15.18 23.23 -2.91
N ALA A 288 -16.35 23.54 -3.47
CA ALA A 288 -17.53 23.95 -2.71
C ALA A 288 -18.04 22.81 -1.81
N GLU A 289 -18.04 21.55 -2.27
CA GLU A 289 -18.40 20.40 -1.45
C GLU A 289 -17.46 20.25 -0.23
N ILE A 290 -16.15 20.40 -0.44
CA ILE A 290 -15.16 20.33 0.65
C ILE A 290 -15.34 21.50 1.63
N LEU A 291 -15.58 22.71 1.14
CA LEU A 291 -15.86 23.87 1.99
C LEU A 291 -17.11 23.66 2.84
N ALA A 292 -18.19 23.17 2.24
CA ALA A 292 -19.42 22.84 2.95
C ALA A 292 -19.19 21.79 4.05
N GLU A 293 -18.35 20.79 3.79
CA GLU A 293 -17.95 19.80 4.81
C GLU A 293 -17.15 20.44 5.96
N ILE A 294 -16.22 21.35 5.64
CA ILE A 294 -15.44 22.09 6.65
C ILE A 294 -16.37 22.93 7.53
N GLU A 295 -17.27 23.69 6.91
CA GLU A 295 -18.24 24.55 7.61
C GLU A 295 -19.13 23.75 8.57
N LEU A 296 -19.61 22.58 8.12
CA LEU A 296 -20.55 21.75 8.88
C LEU A 296 -19.89 20.92 9.98
N PHE A 297 -18.69 20.38 9.77
CA PHE A 297 -18.12 19.35 10.64
C PHE A 297 -16.85 19.75 11.37
N TYR A 298 -16.06 20.65 10.77
CA TYR A 298 -14.74 21.04 11.29
C TYR A 298 -14.76 22.36 12.07
N LEU A 299 -15.57 23.33 11.65
CA LEU A 299 -15.66 24.62 12.36
C LEU A 299 -16.35 24.52 13.72
N LEU A 300 -15.76 25.19 14.70
CA LEU A 300 -16.33 25.39 16.03
C LEU A 300 -17.51 26.37 15.98
N PRO A 301 -18.48 26.29 16.93
CA PRO A 301 -19.68 27.13 16.90
C PRO A 301 -19.42 28.64 16.88
N HIS A 302 -18.32 29.10 17.49
CA HIS A 302 -17.97 30.52 17.48
C HIS A 302 -17.36 30.97 16.13
N GLN A 303 -16.58 30.10 15.47
CA GLN A 303 -15.99 30.38 14.16
C GLN A 303 -17.07 30.56 13.07
N ARG A 304 -18.18 29.82 13.18
CA ARG A 304 -19.35 29.97 12.29
C ARG A 304 -20.08 31.31 12.42
N ARG A 305 -19.74 32.12 13.43
CA ARG A 305 -20.35 33.44 13.67
C ARG A 305 -19.40 34.59 13.33
N TRP A 306 -18.22 34.29 12.79
CA TRP A 306 -17.26 35.31 12.39
C TRP A 306 -17.71 35.99 11.10
N LYS A 307 -18.03 37.28 11.19
CA LYS A 307 -18.47 38.12 10.06
C LYS A 307 -17.44 38.21 8.93
N GLU A 308 -16.17 37.99 9.24
CA GLU A 308 -15.10 37.98 8.23
C GLU A 308 -15.15 36.73 7.33
N TRP A 309 -15.64 35.60 7.85
CA TRP A 309 -15.70 34.31 7.13
C TRP A 309 -17.09 34.04 6.55
N PHE A 310 -18.12 34.59 7.18
CA PHE A 310 -19.52 34.52 6.77
C PHE A 310 -20.06 35.96 6.64
N PRO A 311 -19.75 36.66 5.53
CA PRO A 311 -20.12 38.05 5.32
C PRO A 311 -21.62 38.28 5.16
#